data_AF-A0A511RJ27-F1
#
_entry.id   AF-A0A511RJ27-F1
#
_cell.length_a   1.000
_cell.length_b   1.000
_cell.length_c   1.000
_cell.angle_alpha   90.00
_cell.angle_beta   90.00
_cell.angle_gamma   90.00
#
_symmetry.space_group_name_H-M   'P 1'
#
loop_
_entity.id
_entity.type
_entity.pdbx_description
1 polymer ?
#
loop_
_entity_poly.entity_id
_entity_poly.type
_entity_poly.pdbx_seq_one_letter_code
_entity_poly.pdbx_strand_id
1 'polypeptide(L)'
;MQYKVTLSTEEIVRGLKHYRRIAKQDVLRAPETPNPEVFRTHAEARREVYTQLAELAESKGPDAVVEYALELYQSLPFVTGTAEDAYPEIKGKENALENFFLMIGLDPKVRREARKQRRPME
;
A
#
# COMPACT_ATOMS: atom_id res chain seq x y z
N MET A 1 10.83 -9.57 13.53
CA MET A 1 12.16 -9.15 13.04
C MET A 1 12.28 -7.65 13.31
N GLN A 2 13.42 -7.10 13.77
CA GLN A 2 13.50 -5.64 14.02
C GLN A 2 13.81 -4.91 12.70
N TYR A 3 12.83 -4.18 12.17
CA TYR A 3 13.00 -3.38 10.96
C TYR A 3 13.60 -2.02 11.33
N LYS A 4 14.57 -1.54 10.56
CA LYS A 4 15.17 -0.22 10.80
C LYS A 4 14.22 0.87 10.30
N VAL A 5 13.21 1.19 11.09
CA VAL A 5 12.24 2.27 10.83
C VAL A 5 12.70 3.52 11.58
N THR A 6 12.85 4.64 10.87
CA THR A 6 13.30 5.90 11.47
C THR A 6 12.15 6.81 11.92
N LEU A 7 10.91 6.47 11.56
CA LEU A 7 9.72 7.25 11.91
C LEU A 7 9.08 6.75 13.20
N SER A 8 8.61 7.68 14.01
CA SER A 8 7.75 7.42 15.17
C SER A 8 6.35 6.96 14.73
N THR A 9 5.60 6.34 15.65
CA THR A 9 4.18 6.00 15.43
C THR A 9 3.37 7.20 14.95
N GLU A 10 3.60 8.36 15.56
CA GLU A 10 2.83 9.57 15.26
C GLU A 10 3.10 10.10 13.85
N GLU A 11 4.36 10.03 13.39
CA GLU A 11 4.75 10.39 12.02
C GLU A 11 4.18 9.41 11.00
N ILE A 12 4.23 8.11 11.27
CA ILE A 12 3.64 7.06 10.42
C ILE A 12 2.13 7.31 10.25
N VAL A 13 1.43 7.49 11.37
CA VAL A 13 -0.02 7.72 11.36
C VAL A 13 -0.38 9.00 10.62
N ARG A 14 0.39 10.08 10.81
CA ARG A 14 0.20 11.35 10.09
C ARG A 14 0.38 11.16 8.58
N GLY A 15 1.42 10.45 8.15
CA GLY A 15 1.69 10.14 6.75
C GLY A 15 0.59 9.28 6.12
N LEU A 16 0.15 8.22 6.80
CA LEU A 16 -0.94 7.36 6.36
C LEU A 16 -2.28 8.10 6.25
N LYS A 17 -2.60 8.99 7.21
CA LYS A 17 -3.79 9.86 7.13
C LYS A 17 -3.72 10.81 5.93
N HIS A 18 -2.54 11.31 5.59
CA HIS A 18 -2.33 12.13 4.40
C HIS A 18 -2.55 11.33 3.11
N TYR A 19 -1.93 10.15 2.97
CA TYR A 19 -2.13 9.28 1.81
C TYR A 19 -3.58 8.79 1.65
N ARG A 20 -4.25 8.46 2.76
CA ARG A 20 -5.68 8.14 2.78
C ARG A 20 -6.54 9.29 2.26
N ARG A 21 -6.18 10.55 2.56
CA ARG A 21 -6.87 11.73 2.04
C ARG A 21 -6.68 11.88 0.54
N ILE A 22 -5.46 11.69 0.03
CA ILE A 22 -5.18 11.70 -1.42
C ILE A 22 -5.98 10.60 -2.12
N ALA A 23 -6.00 9.39 -1.58
CA ALA A 23 -6.81 8.30 -2.13
C ALA A 23 -8.30 8.60 -2.12
N LYS A 24 -8.82 9.26 -1.09
CA LYS A 24 -10.22 9.76 -1.10
C LYS A 24 -10.45 10.78 -2.22
N GLN A 25 -9.51 11.69 -2.45
CA GLN A 25 -9.63 12.67 -3.55
C GLN A 25 -9.65 11.98 -4.91
N ASP A 26 -8.80 10.96 -5.10
CA ASP A 26 -8.78 10.19 -6.35
C ASP A 26 -10.10 9.44 -6.59
N VAL A 27 -10.72 8.88 -5.54
CA VAL A 27 -12.07 8.30 -5.64
C VAL A 27 -13.09 9.33 -6.12
N LEU A 28 -13.06 10.55 -5.56
CA LEU A 28 -14.01 11.61 -5.94
C LEU A 28 -13.80 12.11 -7.38
N ARG A 29 -12.57 12.03 -7.89
CA ARG A 29 -12.21 12.46 -9.24
C ARG A 29 -12.30 11.34 -10.28
N ALA A 30 -12.57 10.11 -9.87
CA ALA A 30 -12.68 8.97 -10.78
C ALA A 30 -13.63 9.20 -11.98
N PRO A 31 -14.80 9.88 -11.85
CA PRO A 31 -15.67 10.20 -12.99
C PRO A 31 -15.01 11.05 -14.09
N GLU A 32 -13.93 11.77 -13.79
CA GLU A 32 -13.18 12.61 -14.73
C GLU A 32 -12.10 11.83 -15.51
N THR A 33 -11.97 10.52 -15.27
CA THR A 33 -10.91 9.68 -15.84
C THR A 33 -11.40 8.85 -17.04
N PRO A 34 -10.51 8.37 -17.93
CA PRO A 34 -10.92 7.54 -19.07
C PRO A 34 -11.62 6.23 -18.70
N ASN A 35 -11.29 5.65 -17.54
CA ASN A 35 -11.87 4.40 -17.04
C ASN A 35 -12.36 4.57 -15.58
N PRO A 36 -13.49 5.25 -15.33
CA PRO A 36 -13.89 5.67 -13.98
C PRO A 36 -13.93 4.55 -12.94
N GLU A 37 -14.40 3.36 -13.32
CA GLU A 37 -14.50 2.22 -12.40
C GLU A 37 -13.13 1.65 -12.02
N VAL A 38 -12.19 1.59 -12.97
CA VAL A 38 -10.81 1.13 -12.74
C VAL A 38 -10.10 2.09 -11.77
N PHE A 39 -10.20 3.40 -12.04
CA PHE A 39 -9.60 4.43 -11.19
C PHE A 39 -10.21 4.46 -9.79
N ARG A 40 -11.53 4.34 -9.68
CA ARG A 40 -12.24 4.26 -8.40
C ARG A 40 -11.76 3.04 -7.60
N THR A 41 -11.81 1.85 -8.20
CA THR A 41 -11.40 0.60 -7.54
C THR A 41 -9.95 0.66 -7.06
N HIS A 42 -9.05 1.18 -7.89
CA HIS A 42 -7.65 1.36 -7.52
C HIS A 42 -7.49 2.33 -6.33
N ALA A 43 -8.18 3.46 -6.36
CA ALA A 43 -8.11 4.46 -5.30
C ALA A 43 -8.75 3.97 -3.97
N GLU A 44 -9.85 3.23 -4.04
CA GLU A 44 -10.49 2.59 -2.89
C GLU A 44 -9.57 1.56 -2.24
N ALA A 45 -8.95 0.69 -3.04
CA ALA A 45 -8.00 -0.31 -2.57
C ALA A 45 -6.81 0.33 -1.83
N ARG A 46 -6.25 1.42 -2.37
CA ARG A 46 -5.20 2.18 -1.65
C ARG A 46 -5.71 2.73 -0.32
N ARG A 47 -6.91 3.33 -0.33
CA ARG A 47 -7.51 3.96 0.84
C ARG A 47 -7.76 2.95 1.96
N GLU A 48 -8.18 1.74 1.60
CA GLU A 48 -8.36 0.62 2.52
C GLU A 48 -7.04 0.24 3.19
N VAL A 49 -5.98 -0.02 2.41
CA VAL A 49 -4.65 -0.35 2.94
C VAL A 49 -4.15 0.74 3.89
N TYR A 50 -4.20 2.01 3.50
CA TYR A 50 -3.75 3.10 4.39
C TYR A 50 -4.58 3.19 5.68
N THR A 51 -5.86 2.82 5.64
CA THR A 51 -6.71 2.78 6.84
C THR A 51 -6.25 1.67 7.78
N GLN A 52 -6.07 0.44 7.26
CA GLN A 52 -5.60 -0.70 8.04
C GLN A 52 -4.22 -0.45 8.67
N LEU A 53 -3.28 0.08 7.88
CA LEU A 53 -1.94 0.41 8.39
C LEU A 53 -1.97 1.48 9.48
N ALA A 54 -2.85 2.48 9.36
CA ALA A 54 -2.95 3.55 10.36
C ALA A 54 -3.51 3.01 11.69
N GLU A 55 -4.57 2.21 11.63
CA GLU A 55 -5.17 1.57 12.81
C GLU A 55 -4.18 0.61 13.49
N LEU A 56 -3.40 -0.13 12.70
CA LEU A 56 -2.38 -1.03 13.24
C LEU A 56 -1.19 -0.28 13.85
N ALA A 57 -0.73 0.81 13.23
CA ALA A 57 0.31 1.65 13.78
C ALA A 57 -0.12 2.29 15.11
N GLU A 58 -1.35 2.81 15.18
CA GLU A 58 -1.93 3.39 16.41
C GLU A 58 -2.02 2.38 17.55
N SER A 59 -2.35 1.11 17.24
CA SER A 59 -2.58 0.07 18.26
C SER A 59 -1.35 -0.75 18.65
N LYS A 60 -0.44 -1.01 17.71
CA LYS A 60 0.69 -1.95 17.90
C LYS A 60 2.07 -1.35 17.63
N GLY A 61 2.14 -0.10 17.14
CA GLY A 61 3.39 0.61 16.91
C GLY A 61 4.12 0.26 15.60
N PRO A 62 5.32 0.83 15.39
CA PRO A 62 6.00 0.85 14.09
C PRO A 62 6.41 -0.54 13.58
N ASP A 63 7.03 -1.36 14.41
CA ASP A 63 7.54 -2.67 13.97
C ASP A 63 6.40 -3.58 13.49
N ALA A 64 5.28 -3.61 14.22
CA ALA A 64 4.12 -4.41 13.90
C ALA A 64 3.46 -3.99 12.58
N VAL A 65 3.39 -2.67 12.29
CA VAL A 65 2.82 -2.21 11.02
C VAL A 65 3.73 -2.53 9.83
N VAL A 66 5.05 -2.53 10.01
CA VAL A 66 5.99 -2.95 8.94
C VAL A 66 5.89 -4.44 8.67
N GLU A 67 5.85 -5.27 9.71
CA GLU A 67 5.67 -6.71 9.58
C GLU A 67 4.39 -7.04 8.83
N TYR A 68 3.26 -6.46 9.26
CA TYR A 68 1.97 -6.64 8.59
C TYR A 68 1.97 -6.13 7.13
N ALA A 69 2.58 -4.97 6.86
CA ALA A 69 2.67 -4.46 5.50
C ALA A 69 3.47 -5.40 4.58
N LEU A 70 4.55 -6.01 5.08
CA LEU A 70 5.35 -6.98 4.34
C LEU A 70 4.58 -8.29 4.11
N GLU A 71 3.88 -8.81 5.11
CA GLU A 71 3.02 -9.99 4.98
C GLU A 71 1.91 -9.75 3.94
N LEU A 72 1.21 -8.63 4.04
CA LEU A 72 0.17 -8.25 3.08
C LEU A 72 0.77 -8.14 1.68
N TYR A 73 1.93 -7.50 1.52
CA TYR A 73 2.61 -7.37 0.23
C TYR A 73 2.99 -8.73 -0.38
N GLN A 74 3.51 -9.66 0.43
CA GLN A 74 3.87 -11.01 -0.02
C GLN A 74 2.63 -11.82 -0.42
N SER A 75 1.49 -11.57 0.21
CA SER A 75 0.23 -12.26 -0.11
C SER A 75 -0.41 -11.79 -1.43
N LEU A 76 -0.02 -10.61 -1.95
CA LEU A 76 -0.58 -10.09 -3.21
C LEU A 76 -0.03 -10.87 -4.42
N PRO A 77 -0.91 -11.30 -5.35
CA PRO A 77 -0.48 -11.85 -6.63
C PRO A 77 0.42 -10.86 -7.39
N PHE A 78 1.41 -11.39 -8.09
CA PHE A 78 2.33 -10.63 -8.93
C PHE A 78 1.65 -10.36 -10.27
N VAL A 79 1.15 -9.13 -10.43
CA VAL A 79 0.40 -8.67 -11.63
C VAL A 79 1.19 -7.65 -12.47
N THR A 80 2.49 -7.47 -12.20
CA THR A 80 3.35 -6.60 -13.02
C THR A 80 3.43 -7.14 -14.45
N GLY A 81 3.24 -6.27 -15.44
CA GLY A 81 3.25 -6.64 -16.86
C GLY A 81 1.87 -6.96 -17.46
N THR A 82 0.81 -6.98 -16.63
CA THR A 82 -0.58 -7.05 -17.11
C THR A 82 -1.06 -5.70 -17.65
N ALA A 83 -2.12 -5.70 -18.49
CA ALA A 83 -2.74 -4.49 -19.04
C ALA A 83 -3.11 -3.49 -17.95
N GLU A 84 -3.06 -2.18 -18.22
CA GLU A 84 -3.19 -1.12 -17.21
C GLU A 84 -4.47 -1.25 -16.37
N ASP A 85 -5.59 -1.53 -17.03
CA ASP A 85 -6.92 -1.72 -16.46
C ASP A 85 -7.14 -3.08 -15.79
N ALA A 86 -6.23 -4.03 -15.97
CA ALA A 86 -6.31 -5.34 -15.33
C ALA A 86 -5.98 -5.25 -13.83
N TYR A 87 -6.74 -5.98 -13.02
CA TYR A 87 -6.54 -6.13 -11.57
C TYR A 87 -6.37 -4.80 -10.80
N PRO A 88 -7.25 -3.80 -10.99
CA PRO A 88 -7.09 -2.47 -10.40
C PRO A 88 -7.01 -2.50 -8.88
N GLU A 89 -7.74 -3.43 -8.24
CA GLU A 89 -7.69 -3.63 -6.80
C GLU A 89 -6.30 -4.10 -6.33
N ILE A 90 -5.74 -5.15 -6.95
CA ILE A 90 -4.42 -5.70 -6.59
C ILE A 90 -3.34 -4.63 -6.80
N LYS A 91 -3.39 -3.93 -7.94
CA LYS A 91 -2.46 -2.84 -8.25
C LYS A 91 -2.59 -1.67 -7.27
N GLY A 92 -3.81 -1.36 -6.84
CA GLY A 92 -4.06 -0.36 -5.81
C GLY A 92 -3.45 -0.74 -4.47
N LYS A 93 -3.65 -1.97 -4.00
CA LYS A 93 -3.04 -2.47 -2.75
C LYS A 93 -1.51 -2.47 -2.85
N GLU A 94 -0.95 -2.96 -3.95
CA GLU A 94 0.49 -2.94 -4.23
C GLU A 94 1.03 -1.50 -4.21
N ASN A 95 0.37 -0.56 -4.87
CA ASN A 95 0.78 0.84 -4.90
C ASN A 95 0.79 1.47 -3.50
N ALA A 96 -0.23 1.20 -2.68
CA ALA A 96 -0.28 1.70 -1.32
C ALA A 96 0.87 1.17 -0.45
N LEU A 97 1.19 -0.12 -0.57
CA LEU A 97 2.29 -0.75 0.17
C LEU A 97 3.65 -0.21 -0.27
N GLU A 98 3.87 -0.06 -1.58
CA GLU A 98 5.09 0.55 -2.11
C GLU A 98 5.29 1.98 -1.62
N ASN A 99 4.24 2.81 -1.64
CA ASN A 99 4.28 4.17 -1.10
C ASN A 99 4.56 4.18 0.40
N PHE A 100 3.96 3.25 1.15
CA PHE A 100 4.24 3.10 2.58
C PHE A 100 5.69 2.74 2.85
N PHE A 101 6.26 1.77 2.12
CA PHE A 101 7.68 1.38 2.25
C PHE A 101 8.63 2.54 1.95
N LEU A 102 8.33 3.35 0.94
CA LEU A 102 9.07 4.56 0.64
C LEU A 102 8.97 5.58 1.78
N MET A 103 7.77 5.80 2.31
CA MET A 103 7.52 6.75 3.40
C MET A 103 8.34 6.41 4.65
N ILE A 104 8.40 5.14 5.04
CA ILE A 104 9.13 4.69 6.25
C ILE A 104 10.63 4.48 6.02
N GLY A 105 11.12 4.66 4.78
CA GLY A 105 12.51 4.42 4.43
C GLY A 105 12.93 2.95 4.54
N LEU A 106 12.04 2.01 4.19
CA LEU A 106 12.34 0.57 4.25
C LEU A 106 13.56 0.24 3.37
N ASP A 107 14.47 -0.59 3.89
CA ASP A 107 15.64 -1.06 3.15
C ASP A 107 15.21 -1.65 1.79
N PRO A 108 15.74 -1.13 0.66
CA PRO A 108 15.44 -1.63 -0.67
C PRO A 108 15.69 -3.14 -0.85
N LYS A 109 16.64 -3.71 -0.12
CA LYS A 109 16.91 -5.16 -0.13
C LYS A 109 15.76 -5.93 0.49
N VAL A 110 15.25 -5.52 1.65
CA VAL A 110 14.10 -6.17 2.32
C VAL A 110 12.88 -6.13 1.41
N ARG A 111 12.60 -4.96 0.84
CA ARG A 111 11.48 -4.78 -0.11
C ARG A 111 11.62 -5.67 -1.34
N ARG A 112 12.82 -5.77 -1.93
CA ARG A 112 13.08 -6.61 -3.09
C ARG A 112 12.91 -8.10 -2.78
N GLU A 113 13.38 -8.56 -1.62
CA GLU A 113 13.21 -9.96 -1.24
C GLU A 113 11.74 -10.30 -0.99
N ALA A 114 10.97 -9.41 -0.34
CA ALA A 114 9.51 -9.59 -0.19
C ALA A 114 8.81 -9.67 -1.56
N ARG A 115 9.22 -8.84 -2.53
CA ARG A 115 8.65 -8.87 -3.89
C ARG A 115 8.88 -10.19 -4.62
N LYS A 116 10.06 -10.80 -4.46
CA LYS A 116 10.40 -12.09 -5.09
C LYS A 116 9.58 -13.27 -4.57
N GLN A 117 9.00 -13.16 -3.38
CA GLN A 117 8.20 -14.22 -2.76
C GLN A 117 6.76 -14.25 -3.29
N ARG A 118 6.32 -13.20 -3.99
CA ARG A 118 4.98 -13.11 -4.57
C ARG A 118 4.86 -14.08 -5.75
N ARG A 119 3.74 -14.78 -5.81
CA ARG A 119 3.42 -15.70 -6.91
C ARG A 119 2.66 -14.96 -8.02
N PRO A 120 2.87 -15.31 -9.30
CA PRO A 120 2.05 -14.78 -10.40
C PRO A 120 0.55 -15.00 -10.15
N MET A 121 -0.28 -14.15 -10.74
CA MET A 121 -1.71 -14.41 -10.85
C MET A 121 -1.91 -15.65 -11.74
N GLU A 122 -2.63 -16.66 -11.26
CA GLU A 122 -3.02 -17.87 -12.02
C GLU A 122 -4.09 -17.56 -13.07
#